data_AF-A0A7S7AF13-F1
#
_entry.id   AF-A0A7S7AF13-F1
#
_cell.length_a   1.000
_cell.length_b   1.000
_cell.length_c   1.000
_cell.angle_alpha   90.00
_cell.angle_beta   90.00
_cell.angle_gamma   90.00
#
_symmetry.space_group_name_H-M   'P 1'
#
loop_
_entity.id
_entity.type
_entity.pdbx_description
1 polymer ?
#
loop_
_entity_poly.entity_id
_entity_poly.type
_entity_poly.pdbx_seq_one_letter_code
_entity_poly.pdbx_strand_id
1 'polypeptide(L)'
;MRNFVISLSSATLRRAHISSEFAKEKVDFEFFDAITPVTLQATSSAIGLVTKQTDLHQNEVACLLSHVVLWKKAVDEQLDYIAIFEDDIYLGKQAVSFLTNVAWIPSFCGIIKLETLNKKIQLPKMQSIIPLHLNRKLMLLGEPHMGAGGYILSLNVAKELLEYVLRSPKLIPIDHILFREFPESSGEKIFQLSPAICIQDVILTKGKTNFPSSLENVRNARKGEDKSKKKLTLLGKMKREMSRLILQVHVFFQERIQSIKGKALIKIKFK
;
A
#
# COMPACT_ATOMS: atom_id res chain seq x y z
N MET A 1 -12.44 15.33 3.84
CA MET A 1 -11.92 13.97 4.08
C MET A 1 -10.78 14.08 5.07
N ARG A 2 -10.63 13.14 6.01
CA ARG A 2 -9.53 13.16 6.98
C ARG A 2 -8.40 12.27 6.51
N ASN A 3 -7.19 12.84 6.53
CA ASN A 3 -5.97 12.20 6.08
C ASN A 3 -5.08 11.90 7.30
N PHE A 4 -4.65 10.66 7.45
CA PHE A 4 -3.74 10.25 8.51
C PHE A 4 -2.43 9.73 7.94
N VAL A 5 -1.32 10.12 8.57
CA VAL A 5 0.00 9.58 8.25
C VAL A 5 0.53 8.81 9.45
N ILE A 6 0.73 7.51 9.28
CA ILE A 6 1.31 6.64 10.29
C ILE A 6 2.81 6.92 10.35
N SER A 7 3.30 7.35 11.51
CA SER A 7 4.73 7.59 11.72
C SER A 7 5.08 7.34 13.18
N LEU A 8 6.27 6.79 13.45
CA LEU A 8 6.78 6.74 14.82
C LEU A 8 6.91 8.16 15.36
N SER A 9 6.51 8.39 16.61
CA SER A 9 6.65 9.69 17.27
C SER A 9 8.10 10.18 17.34
N SER A 10 9.05 9.25 17.39
CA SER A 10 10.48 9.50 17.37
C SER A 10 11.09 9.72 15.97
N ALA A 11 10.35 9.46 14.89
CA ALA A 11 10.88 9.55 13.52
C ALA A 11 10.86 11.00 12.98
N THR A 12 11.61 11.89 13.64
CA THR A 12 11.64 13.33 13.38
C THR A 12 11.90 13.68 11.91
N LEU A 13 12.86 13.01 11.26
CA LEU A 13 13.17 13.23 9.84
C LEU A 13 12.01 12.85 8.91
N ARG A 14 11.33 11.74 9.17
CA ARG A 14 10.19 11.27 8.37
C ARG A 14 8.97 12.16 8.58
N ARG A 15 8.71 12.60 9.82
CA ARG A 15 7.65 13.58 10.12
C ARG A 15 7.91 14.94 9.49
N ALA A 16 9.15 15.43 9.49
CA ALA A 16 9.52 16.66 8.82
C ALA A 16 9.34 16.55 7.30
N HIS A 17 9.74 15.42 6.71
CA HIS A 17 9.51 15.11 5.30
C HIS A 17 8.01 15.14 4.96
N ILE A 18 7.19 14.39 5.69
CA ILE A 18 5.74 14.35 5.46
C ILE A 18 5.09 15.73 5.61
N SER A 19 5.47 16.49 6.64
CA SER A 19 4.97 17.85 6.82
C SER A 19 5.30 18.73 5.62
N SER A 20 6.51 18.60 5.07
CA SER A 20 6.92 19.30 3.85
C SER A 20 6.10 18.85 2.62
N GLU A 21 5.93 17.54 2.43
CA GLU A 21 5.21 16.98 1.28
C GLU A 21 3.73 17.38 1.25
N PHE A 22 3.04 17.27 2.38
CA PHE A 22 1.62 17.65 2.49
C PHE A 22 1.43 19.17 2.39
N ALA A 23 2.36 19.97 2.92
CA ALA A 23 2.33 21.42 2.77
C ALA A 23 2.51 21.86 1.30
N LYS A 24 3.38 21.20 0.53
CA LYS A 24 3.58 21.49 -0.91
C LYS A 24 2.28 21.35 -1.70
N GLU A 25 1.51 20.30 -1.40
CA GLU A 25 0.23 20.04 -2.06
C GLU A 25 -0.95 20.75 -1.37
N LYS A 26 -0.76 21.44 -0.25
CA LYS A 26 -1.82 22.11 0.54
C LYS A 26 -2.90 21.13 1.01
N VAL A 27 -2.46 19.99 1.54
CA VAL A 27 -3.34 18.95 2.08
C VAL A 27 -3.22 18.92 3.60
N ASP A 28 -4.34 19.10 4.28
CA ASP A 28 -4.40 18.93 5.73
C ASP A 28 -4.31 17.45 6.09
N PHE A 29 -3.58 17.14 7.17
CA PHE A 29 -3.40 15.78 7.65
C PHE A 29 -3.10 15.77 9.16
N GLU A 30 -3.27 14.59 9.75
CA GLU A 30 -2.95 14.32 11.15
C GLU A 30 -1.89 13.21 11.21
N PHE A 31 -0.88 13.37 12.07
CA PHE A 31 0.00 12.24 12.38
C PHE A 31 -0.73 11.26 13.29
N PHE A 32 -0.61 9.98 12.96
CA PHE A 32 -0.93 8.89 13.86
C PHE A 32 0.40 8.32 14.40
N ASP A 33 0.58 8.37 15.71
CA ASP A 33 1.72 7.78 16.39
C ASP A 33 1.68 6.26 16.19
N ALA A 34 2.61 5.75 15.37
CA ALA A 34 2.66 4.33 15.03
C ALA A 34 2.82 3.47 16.29
N ILE A 35 2.11 2.35 16.32
CA ILE A 35 2.23 1.37 17.39
C ILE A 35 3.66 0.84 17.40
N THR A 36 4.20 0.65 18.59
CA THR A 36 5.53 0.10 18.83
C THR A 36 5.40 -1.26 19.52
N PRO A 37 6.47 -2.08 19.57
CA PRO A 37 6.46 -3.30 20.38
C PRO A 37 6.05 -3.08 21.84
N VAL A 38 6.34 -1.90 22.40
CA VAL A 38 5.99 -1.52 23.78
C VAL A 38 4.47 -1.35 23.94
N THR A 39 3.80 -0.69 22.99
CA THR A 39 2.36 -0.41 23.05
C THR A 39 1.51 -1.52 22.43
N LEU A 40 2.14 -2.50 21.77
CA LEU A 40 1.48 -3.55 20.99
C LEU A 40 0.46 -4.33 21.80
N GLN A 41 0.85 -4.84 22.97
CA GLN A 41 -0.02 -5.69 23.77
C GLN A 41 -1.28 -4.95 24.25
N ALA A 42 -1.10 -3.75 24.83
CA ALA A 42 -2.20 -2.91 25.28
C ALA A 42 -3.16 -2.55 24.13
N THR A 43 -2.59 -2.20 22.96
CA THR A 43 -3.38 -1.86 21.76
C THR A 43 -4.18 -3.07 21.27
N SER A 44 -3.53 -4.23 21.16
CA SER A 44 -4.14 -5.48 20.69
C SER A 44 -5.30 -5.90 21.59
N SER A 45 -5.13 -5.80 22.90
CA SER A 45 -6.21 -6.04 23.87
C SER A 45 -7.36 -5.04 23.73
N ALA A 46 -7.06 -3.74 23.58
CA ALA A 46 -8.08 -2.69 23.48
C ALA A 46 -8.99 -2.83 22.25
N ILE A 47 -8.46 -3.38 21.15
CA ILE A 47 -9.22 -3.61 19.92
C ILE A 47 -9.80 -5.04 19.84
N GLY A 48 -9.65 -5.87 20.88
CA GLY A 48 -10.16 -7.23 20.90
C GLY A 48 -9.37 -8.24 20.05
N LEU A 49 -8.15 -7.90 19.64
CA LEU A 49 -7.21 -8.82 19.00
C LEU A 49 -6.36 -9.49 20.08
N VAL A 50 -6.88 -10.53 20.73
CA VAL A 50 -6.09 -11.33 21.69
C VAL A 50 -5.73 -12.66 21.05
N THR A 51 -4.46 -13.09 21.21
CA THR A 51 -3.95 -14.43 20.84
C THR A 51 -4.27 -14.87 19.42
N LYS A 52 -3.45 -14.44 18.45
CA LYS A 52 -3.49 -14.94 17.07
C LYS A 52 -2.17 -15.54 16.66
N GLN A 53 -2.23 -16.62 15.90
CA GLN A 53 -1.03 -17.18 15.29
C GLN A 53 -0.47 -16.17 14.28
N THR A 54 0.83 -16.01 14.23
CA THR A 54 1.47 -15.17 13.23
C THR A 54 2.93 -15.55 13.05
N ASP A 55 3.41 -15.47 11.81
CA ASP A 55 4.83 -15.58 11.48
C ASP A 55 5.46 -14.17 11.37
N LEU A 56 4.68 -13.13 11.65
CA LEU A 56 5.14 -11.76 11.61
C LEU A 56 6.01 -11.46 12.82
N HIS A 57 7.07 -10.72 12.56
CA HIS A 57 7.82 -10.10 13.66
C HIS A 57 6.97 -9.04 14.36
N GLN A 58 7.26 -8.76 15.63
CA GLN A 58 6.51 -7.77 16.43
C GLN A 58 6.37 -6.40 15.74
N ASN A 59 7.42 -5.94 15.05
CA ASN A 59 7.36 -4.69 14.29
C ASN A 59 6.40 -4.75 13.08
N GLU A 60 6.27 -5.92 12.41
CA GLU A 60 5.30 -6.10 11.33
C GLU A 60 3.86 -6.16 11.89
N VAL A 61 3.68 -6.79 13.07
CA VAL A 61 2.40 -6.76 13.79
C VAL A 61 2.04 -5.32 14.21
N ALA A 62 3.00 -4.56 14.72
CA ALA A 62 2.79 -3.17 15.11
C ALA A 62 2.41 -2.27 13.91
N CYS A 63 3.03 -2.50 12.75
CA CYS A 63 2.64 -1.86 11.49
C CYS A 63 1.19 -2.19 11.13
N LEU A 64 0.81 -3.48 11.11
CA LEU A 64 -0.58 -3.90 10.89
C LEU A 64 -1.54 -3.22 11.87
N LEU A 65 -1.25 -3.27 13.17
CA LEU A 65 -2.11 -2.71 14.20
C LEU A 65 -2.28 -1.19 14.07
N SER A 66 -1.26 -0.47 13.59
CA SER A 66 -1.36 0.96 13.34
C SER A 66 -2.44 1.28 12.29
N HIS A 67 -2.56 0.47 11.24
CA HIS A 67 -3.64 0.62 10.26
C HIS A 67 -4.99 0.19 10.84
N VAL A 68 -5.05 -0.94 11.55
CA VAL A 68 -6.29 -1.46 12.16
C VAL A 68 -6.89 -0.45 13.15
N VAL A 69 -6.06 0.22 13.95
CA VAL A 69 -6.53 1.28 14.87
C VAL A 69 -7.11 2.46 14.10
N LEU A 70 -6.52 2.87 12.97
CA LEU A 70 -7.10 3.91 12.12
C LEU A 70 -8.41 3.48 11.47
N TRP A 71 -8.57 2.21 11.10
CA TRP A 71 -9.87 1.68 10.66
C TRP A 71 -10.90 1.77 11.77
N LYS A 72 -10.53 1.37 13.00
CA LYS A 72 -11.40 1.49 14.18
C LYS A 72 -11.78 2.94 14.44
N LYS A 73 -10.82 3.86 14.35
CA LYS A 73 -11.08 5.30 14.47
C LYS A 73 -12.09 5.79 13.44
N ALA A 74 -11.95 5.38 12.17
CA ALA A 74 -12.91 5.73 11.14
C ALA A 74 -14.32 5.24 11.46
N VAL A 75 -14.45 4.04 12.05
CA VAL A 75 -15.73 3.49 12.50
C VAL A 75 -16.28 4.23 13.71
N ASP A 76 -15.48 4.42 14.75
CA ASP A 76 -15.89 5.07 16.00
C ASP A 76 -16.35 6.52 15.75
N GLU A 77 -15.67 7.22 14.84
CA GLU A 77 -15.92 8.63 14.51
C GLU A 77 -16.84 8.81 13.30
N GLN A 78 -17.40 7.72 12.76
CA GLN A 78 -18.31 7.71 11.61
C GLN A 78 -17.77 8.51 10.41
N LEU A 79 -16.51 8.30 10.06
CA LEU A 79 -15.89 8.97 8.92
C LEU A 79 -16.35 8.30 7.62
N ASP A 80 -17.12 9.02 6.77
CA ASP A 80 -17.57 8.53 5.46
C ASP A 80 -16.43 7.90 4.66
N TYR A 81 -15.28 8.59 4.65
CA TYR A 81 -14.03 8.11 4.10
C TYR A 81 -12.83 8.54 4.95
N ILE A 82 -11.84 7.65 5.05
CA ILE A 82 -10.53 7.90 5.66
C ILE A 82 -9.43 7.66 4.64
N ALA A 83 -8.46 8.57 4.56
CA ALA A 83 -7.23 8.36 3.80
C ALA A 83 -6.08 8.05 4.76
N ILE A 84 -5.33 6.98 4.48
CA ILE A 84 -4.24 6.49 5.33
C ILE A 84 -2.96 6.38 4.51
N PHE A 85 -1.86 6.90 5.06
CA PHE A 85 -0.54 6.93 4.44
C PHE A 85 0.56 6.44 5.38
N GLU A 86 1.67 5.94 4.82
CA GLU A 86 2.93 5.71 5.53
C GLU A 86 3.86 6.95 5.44
N ASP A 87 4.85 7.03 6.32
CA ASP A 87 5.71 8.21 6.51
C ASP A 87 6.99 8.27 5.63
N ASP A 88 7.07 7.45 4.58
CA ASP A 88 8.10 7.52 3.54
C ASP A 88 7.51 7.81 2.15
N ILE A 89 6.31 8.39 2.07
CA ILE A 89 5.68 8.68 0.79
C ILE A 89 6.01 10.07 0.25
N TYR A 90 5.87 10.22 -1.06
CA TYR A 90 5.78 11.49 -1.77
C TYR A 90 4.38 11.63 -2.35
N LEU A 91 3.84 12.85 -2.30
CA LEU A 91 2.56 13.15 -2.94
C LEU A 91 2.76 13.60 -4.39
N GLY A 92 1.87 13.15 -5.25
CA GLY A 92 1.81 13.55 -6.65
C GLY A 92 1.11 14.89 -6.82
N LYS A 93 1.27 15.50 -8.00
CA LYS A 93 0.71 16.82 -8.29
C LYS A 93 -0.81 16.83 -8.13
N GLN A 94 -1.34 17.92 -7.57
CA GLN A 94 -2.79 18.11 -7.41
C GLN A 94 -3.41 17.06 -6.47
N ALA A 95 -2.64 16.56 -5.49
CA ALA A 95 -3.16 15.60 -4.51
C ALA A 95 -4.35 16.19 -3.72
N VAL A 96 -4.33 17.51 -3.47
CA VAL A 96 -5.42 18.25 -2.81
C VAL A 96 -6.80 18.01 -3.39
N SER A 97 -6.91 17.86 -4.71
CA SER A 97 -8.20 17.63 -5.38
C SER A 97 -8.80 16.26 -5.05
N PHE A 98 -7.98 15.32 -4.61
CA PHE A 98 -8.38 13.96 -4.25
C PHE A 98 -8.36 13.71 -2.74
N LEU A 99 -7.71 14.58 -1.95
CA LEU A 99 -7.49 14.41 -0.51
C LEU A 99 -8.30 15.34 0.40
N THR A 100 -8.98 16.34 -0.15
CA THR A 100 -9.76 17.31 0.65
C THR A 100 -11.24 16.97 0.77
N ASN A 101 -11.84 16.40 -0.27
CA ASN A 101 -13.26 16.06 -0.31
C ASN A 101 -13.50 14.68 -0.97
N VAL A 102 -14.70 14.15 -0.77
CA VAL A 102 -15.10 12.81 -1.22
C VAL A 102 -16.01 12.83 -2.44
N ALA A 103 -16.39 14.01 -2.95
CA ALA A 103 -17.39 14.16 -4.01
C ALA A 103 -16.98 13.51 -5.35
N TRP A 104 -15.68 13.29 -5.55
CA TRP A 104 -15.15 12.61 -6.72
C TRP A 104 -15.23 11.07 -6.61
N ILE A 105 -15.50 10.52 -5.43
CA ILE A 105 -15.53 9.09 -5.15
C ILE A 105 -16.93 8.55 -5.44
N PRO A 106 -17.09 7.61 -6.38
CA PRO A 106 -18.35 6.90 -6.55
C PRO A 106 -18.72 6.13 -5.28
N SER A 107 -20.00 6.13 -4.91
CA SER A 107 -20.47 5.53 -3.64
C SER A 107 -20.17 4.04 -3.49
N PHE A 108 -20.02 3.30 -4.60
CA PHE A 108 -19.64 1.89 -4.62
C PHE A 108 -18.13 1.64 -4.52
N CYS A 109 -17.29 2.69 -4.49
CA CYS A 109 -15.85 2.54 -4.32
C CYS A 109 -15.50 2.52 -2.84
N GLY A 110 -15.41 1.32 -2.27
CA GLY A 110 -15.07 1.12 -0.87
C GLY A 110 -13.57 1.12 -0.58
N ILE A 111 -12.74 0.67 -1.52
CA ILE A 111 -11.27 0.68 -1.45
C ILE A 111 -10.68 1.42 -2.64
N ILE A 112 -9.92 2.49 -2.39
CA ILE A 112 -9.17 3.19 -3.43
C ILE A 112 -7.68 3.18 -3.10
N LYS A 113 -6.89 2.59 -3.99
CA LYS A 113 -5.43 2.59 -3.93
C LYS A 113 -4.87 3.88 -4.55
N LEU A 114 -4.08 4.61 -3.77
CA LEU A 114 -3.46 5.87 -4.19
C LEU A 114 -2.00 5.69 -4.61
N GLU A 115 -1.32 4.69 -4.04
CA GLU A 115 0.08 4.43 -4.33
C GLU A 115 0.31 3.74 -5.69
N THR A 116 1.52 3.88 -6.22
CA THR A 116 2.05 3.05 -7.31
C THR A 116 3.38 2.43 -6.92
N LEU A 117 3.61 1.19 -7.36
CA LEU A 117 4.92 0.55 -7.28
C LEU A 117 5.77 0.78 -8.55
N ASN A 118 5.32 1.64 -9.47
CA ASN A 118 5.93 1.87 -10.79
C ASN A 118 6.10 0.57 -11.62
N LYS A 119 5.29 -0.45 -11.33
CA LYS A 119 5.22 -1.73 -12.04
C LYS A 119 4.02 -1.74 -12.99
N LYS A 120 4.06 -2.67 -13.96
CA LYS A 120 2.88 -2.97 -14.78
C LYS A 120 1.92 -3.83 -13.94
N ILE A 121 0.64 -3.52 -14.03
CA ILE A 121 -0.44 -4.30 -13.41
C ILE A 121 -1.37 -4.84 -14.49
N GLN A 122 -1.97 -6.00 -14.23
CA GLN A 122 -2.99 -6.59 -15.09
C GLN A 122 -4.35 -5.95 -14.82
N LEU A 123 -5.06 -5.67 -15.90
CA LEU A 123 -6.42 -5.15 -15.87
C LEU A 123 -7.32 -6.00 -16.76
N PRO A 124 -8.61 -6.16 -16.40
CA PRO A 124 -9.59 -6.82 -17.28
C PRO A 124 -9.77 -6.04 -18.60
N LYS A 125 -9.89 -6.72 -19.75
CA LYS A 125 -10.13 -6.06 -21.06
C LYS A 125 -11.42 -5.24 -21.11
N MET A 126 -12.52 -5.76 -20.55
CA MET A 126 -13.75 -4.98 -20.38
C MET A 126 -13.61 -4.15 -19.11
N GLN A 127 -13.14 -2.92 -19.31
CA GLN A 127 -12.72 -2.06 -18.23
C GLN A 127 -13.88 -1.24 -17.69
N SER A 128 -14.06 -1.23 -16.38
CA SER A 128 -14.69 -0.09 -15.71
C SER A 128 -13.61 0.97 -15.51
N ILE A 129 -13.39 1.82 -16.52
CA ILE A 129 -12.70 3.10 -16.31
C ILE A 129 -13.75 4.10 -15.88
N ILE A 130 -13.51 4.75 -14.76
CA ILE A 130 -14.31 5.90 -14.34
C ILE A 130 -13.44 7.14 -14.55
N PRO A 131 -13.72 7.97 -15.58
CA PRO A 131 -12.98 9.20 -15.80
C PRO A 131 -13.22 10.16 -14.63
N LEU A 132 -12.16 10.82 -14.19
CA LEU A 132 -12.20 11.86 -13.17
C LEU A 132 -11.65 13.17 -13.74
N HIS A 133 -11.76 14.24 -12.95
CA HIS A 133 -11.13 15.51 -13.23
C HIS A 133 -9.59 15.39 -13.29
N LEU A 134 -8.93 16.41 -13.85
CA LEU A 134 -7.46 16.52 -13.88
C LEU A 134 -6.74 15.38 -14.62
N ASN A 135 -7.39 14.79 -15.64
CA ASN A 135 -6.86 13.66 -16.40
C ASN A 135 -6.50 12.45 -15.53
N ARG A 136 -7.20 12.28 -14.40
CA ARG A 136 -7.15 11.06 -13.59
C ARG A 136 -8.35 10.17 -13.89
N LYS A 137 -8.26 8.93 -13.46
CA LYS A 137 -9.31 7.92 -13.59
C LYS A 137 -9.21 6.91 -12.46
N LEU A 138 -10.34 6.31 -12.11
CA LEU A 138 -10.36 5.07 -11.34
C LEU A 138 -10.36 3.89 -12.30
N MET A 139 -9.51 2.91 -12.00
CA MET A 139 -9.35 1.68 -12.75
C MET A 139 -9.56 0.51 -11.81
N LEU A 140 -10.53 -0.35 -12.11
CA LEU A 140 -10.71 -1.60 -11.37
C LEU A 140 -9.46 -2.48 -11.50
N LEU A 141 -8.86 -2.88 -10.38
CA LEU A 141 -7.73 -3.81 -10.38
C LEU A 141 -8.21 -5.22 -10.73
N GLY A 142 -7.51 -5.87 -11.66
CA GLY A 142 -7.78 -7.27 -12.05
C GLY A 142 -6.93 -8.29 -11.31
N GLU A 143 -5.99 -7.85 -10.49
CA GLU A 143 -5.13 -8.68 -9.66
C GLU A 143 -4.70 -7.93 -8.39
N PRO A 144 -4.36 -8.66 -7.32
CA PRO A 144 -3.75 -8.07 -6.14
C PRO A 144 -2.50 -7.25 -6.46
N HIS A 145 -2.50 -5.99 -6.05
CA HIS A 145 -1.34 -5.10 -6.16
C HIS A 145 -0.88 -4.74 -4.74
N MET A 146 0.21 -5.36 -4.29
CA MET A 146 0.74 -5.23 -2.92
C MET A 146 1.27 -3.81 -2.62
N GLY A 147 1.53 -3.52 -1.34
CA GLY A 147 1.88 -2.21 -0.80
C GLY A 147 0.69 -1.42 -0.26
N ALA A 148 0.88 -0.72 0.86
CA ALA A 148 -0.16 0.02 1.58
C ALA A 148 0.30 1.44 1.98
N GLY A 149 1.26 2.02 1.24
CA GLY A 149 1.81 3.34 1.55
C GLY A 149 0.81 4.48 1.40
N GLY A 150 -0.28 4.30 0.64
CA GLY A 150 -1.35 5.28 0.53
C GLY A 150 -2.64 4.68 -0.05
N TYR A 151 -3.74 4.80 0.69
CA TYR A 151 -5.06 4.32 0.28
C TYR A 151 -6.21 5.07 0.98
N ILE A 152 -7.43 4.91 0.44
CA ILE A 152 -8.67 5.44 1.01
C ILE A 152 -9.62 4.26 1.28
N LEU A 153 -10.32 4.31 2.41
CA LEU A 153 -11.42 3.40 2.75
C LEU A 153 -12.71 4.16 2.99
N SER A 154 -13.81 3.57 2.56
CA SER A 154 -15.15 3.96 3.04
C SER A 154 -15.39 3.47 4.47
N LEU A 155 -16.33 4.11 5.17
CA LEU A 155 -16.79 3.67 6.48
C LEU A 155 -17.21 2.19 6.51
N ASN A 156 -17.97 1.75 5.51
CA ASN A 156 -18.49 0.39 5.47
C ASN A 156 -17.36 -0.64 5.31
N VAL A 157 -16.43 -0.39 4.39
CA VAL A 157 -15.27 -1.27 4.22
C VAL A 157 -14.35 -1.24 5.45
N ALA A 158 -14.21 -0.10 6.14
CA ALA A 158 -13.45 -0.07 7.40
C ALA A 158 -14.08 -0.98 8.46
N LYS A 159 -15.42 -1.02 8.58
CA LYS A 159 -16.15 -1.95 9.47
C LYS A 159 -15.87 -3.42 9.08
N GLU A 160 -16.02 -3.74 7.80
CA GLU A 160 -15.82 -5.10 7.29
C GLU A 160 -14.38 -5.58 7.46
N LEU A 161 -13.39 -4.70 7.23
CA LEU A 161 -11.97 -4.99 7.46
C LEU A 161 -11.66 -5.24 8.94
N LEU A 162 -12.25 -4.47 9.85
CA LEU A 162 -12.11 -4.72 11.29
C LEU A 162 -12.67 -6.09 11.67
N GLU A 163 -13.89 -6.40 11.23
CA GLU A 163 -14.49 -7.71 11.46
C GLU A 163 -13.67 -8.84 10.87
N TYR A 164 -13.18 -8.65 9.64
CA TYR A 164 -12.31 -9.60 8.96
C TYR A 164 -11.07 -9.87 9.82
N VAL A 165 -10.33 -8.82 10.20
CA VAL A 165 -9.11 -8.97 11.00
C VAL A 165 -9.41 -9.57 12.37
N LEU A 166 -10.55 -9.28 12.99
CA LEU A 166 -10.97 -9.88 14.27
C LEU A 166 -11.32 -11.36 14.15
N ARG A 167 -11.86 -11.81 13.01
CA ARG A 167 -12.19 -13.22 12.75
C ARG A 167 -11.04 -14.02 12.15
N SER A 168 -10.04 -13.38 11.54
CA SER A 168 -8.92 -14.09 10.93
C SER A 168 -8.14 -14.93 11.96
N PRO A 169 -7.90 -16.23 11.72
CA PRO A 169 -7.15 -17.08 12.66
C PRO A 169 -5.65 -16.74 12.71
N LYS A 170 -5.15 -16.06 11.68
CA LYS A 170 -3.74 -15.70 11.50
C LYS A 170 -3.59 -14.24 11.15
N LEU A 171 -2.58 -13.58 11.73
CA LEU A 171 -2.18 -12.23 11.29
C LEU A 171 -1.13 -12.33 10.19
N ILE A 172 -1.34 -11.57 9.12
CA ILE A 172 -0.50 -11.46 7.93
C ILE A 172 -0.26 -9.97 7.61
N PRO A 173 0.67 -9.62 6.70
CA PRO A 173 0.94 -8.22 6.37
C PRO A 173 -0.32 -7.47 5.90
N ILE A 174 -0.39 -6.18 6.25
CA ILE A 174 -1.55 -5.33 5.96
C ILE A 174 -1.93 -5.28 4.48
N ASP A 175 -0.95 -5.22 3.59
CA ASP A 175 -1.18 -5.16 2.15
C ASP A 175 -1.72 -6.48 1.59
N HIS A 176 -1.36 -7.62 2.19
CA HIS A 176 -1.97 -8.92 1.88
C HIS A 176 -3.44 -8.98 2.32
N ILE A 177 -3.76 -8.45 3.50
CA ILE A 177 -5.16 -8.37 3.96
C ILE A 177 -5.95 -7.48 3.00
N LEU A 178 -5.52 -6.23 2.85
CA LEU A 178 -6.28 -5.18 2.20
C LEU A 178 -6.40 -5.37 0.68
N PHE A 179 -5.37 -5.88 0.01
CA PHE A 179 -5.33 -5.96 -1.46
C PHE A 179 -5.36 -7.39 -2.01
N ARG A 180 -5.57 -8.42 -1.17
CA ARG A 180 -5.76 -9.81 -1.61
C ARG A 180 -6.84 -10.52 -0.81
N GLU A 181 -6.58 -10.88 0.44
CA GLU A 181 -7.43 -11.86 1.13
C GLU A 181 -8.82 -11.32 1.51
N PHE A 182 -8.90 -10.06 1.96
CA PHE A 182 -10.19 -9.43 2.23
C PHE A 182 -11.02 -9.24 0.96
N PRO A 183 -10.51 -8.65 -0.13
CA PRO A 183 -11.24 -8.54 -1.40
C PRO A 183 -11.66 -9.90 -1.99
N GLU A 184 -10.81 -10.92 -1.92
CA GLU A 184 -11.12 -12.27 -2.41
C GLU A 184 -12.25 -12.94 -1.61
N SER A 185 -12.34 -12.68 -0.30
CA SER A 185 -13.36 -13.29 0.56
C SER A 185 -14.67 -12.51 0.64
N SER A 186 -14.62 -11.18 0.53
CA SER A 186 -15.81 -10.29 0.59
C SER A 186 -16.43 -10.01 -0.78
N GLY A 187 -15.66 -10.11 -1.86
CA GLY A 187 -16.06 -9.62 -3.18
C GLY A 187 -15.87 -8.12 -3.37
N GLU A 188 -15.28 -7.42 -2.38
CA GLU A 188 -15.00 -5.98 -2.47
C GLU A 188 -14.06 -5.65 -3.63
N LYS A 189 -14.34 -4.55 -4.32
CA LYS A 189 -13.58 -4.13 -5.50
C LYS A 189 -12.53 -3.10 -5.14
N ILE A 190 -11.29 -3.34 -5.56
CA ILE A 190 -10.21 -2.38 -5.40
C ILE A 190 -10.12 -1.49 -6.64
N PHE A 191 -10.21 -0.18 -6.45
CA PHE A 191 -10.00 0.80 -7.51
C PHE A 191 -8.64 1.47 -7.38
N GLN A 192 -7.88 1.53 -8.47
CA GLN A 192 -6.61 2.26 -8.55
C GLN A 192 -6.86 3.66 -9.10
N LEU A 193 -6.45 4.69 -8.36
CA LEU A 193 -6.34 6.04 -8.91
C LEU A 193 -5.13 6.10 -9.86
N SER A 194 -5.39 6.52 -11.11
CA SER A 194 -4.38 6.55 -12.16
C SER A 194 -4.45 7.85 -12.98
N PRO A 195 -3.33 8.58 -13.16
CA PRO A 195 -2.05 8.39 -12.51
C PRO A 195 -2.16 8.37 -10.97
N ALA A 196 -1.23 7.68 -10.31
CA ALA A 196 -1.17 7.61 -8.84
C ALA A 196 -0.72 8.94 -8.25
N ILE A 197 -1.24 9.27 -7.06
CA ILE A 197 -0.87 10.47 -6.28
C ILE A 197 0.04 10.15 -5.09
N CYS A 198 0.46 8.90 -4.95
CA CYS A 198 1.32 8.47 -3.86
C CYS A 198 2.41 7.52 -4.39
N ILE A 199 3.62 7.64 -3.85
CA ILE A 199 4.73 6.71 -4.12
C ILE A 199 5.66 6.68 -2.91
N GLN A 200 6.10 5.50 -2.51
CA GLN A 200 7.09 5.35 -1.43
C GLN A 200 8.50 5.73 -1.92
N ASP A 201 9.31 6.30 -1.04
CA ASP A 201 10.68 6.77 -1.30
C ASP A 201 11.57 5.68 -1.89
N VAL A 202 11.50 4.45 -1.35
CA VAL A 202 12.26 3.31 -1.88
C VAL A 202 11.91 2.99 -3.34
N ILE A 203 10.65 3.19 -3.75
CA ILE A 203 10.20 2.98 -5.12
C ILE A 203 10.63 4.15 -6.01
N LEU A 204 10.44 5.39 -5.54
CA LEU A 204 10.80 6.60 -6.27
C LEU A 204 12.31 6.67 -6.56
N THR A 205 13.13 6.38 -5.55
CA THR A 205 14.60 6.44 -5.61
C THR A 205 15.24 5.16 -6.16
N LYS A 206 14.44 4.19 -6.59
CA LYS A 206 14.89 2.89 -7.12
C LYS A 206 15.81 2.14 -6.14
N GLY A 207 15.47 2.18 -4.85
CA GLY A 207 16.15 1.46 -3.77
C GLY A 207 17.35 2.18 -3.15
N LYS A 208 17.64 3.43 -3.50
CA LYS A 208 18.68 4.21 -2.80
C LYS A 208 18.23 4.68 -1.42
N THR A 209 16.93 4.96 -1.27
CA THR A 209 16.16 5.35 -0.08
C THR A 209 16.83 6.33 0.90
N ASN A 210 16.19 7.47 1.12
CA ASN A 210 16.48 8.38 2.22
C ASN A 210 15.83 7.90 3.53
N PHE A 211 14.82 7.03 3.42
CA PHE A 211 14.05 6.51 4.55
C PHE A 211 14.09 4.98 4.56
N PRO A 212 15.21 4.36 5.00
CA PRO A 212 15.33 2.92 5.03
C PRO A 212 14.28 2.31 5.97
N SER A 213 13.62 1.24 5.52
CA SER A 213 12.58 0.59 6.32
C SER A 213 13.21 -0.19 7.48
N SER A 214 12.73 0.07 8.70
CA SER A 214 13.07 -0.73 9.89
C SER A 214 12.55 -2.18 9.81
N LEU A 215 11.66 -2.47 8.85
CA LEU A 215 11.08 -3.80 8.63
C LEU A 215 11.80 -4.60 7.53
N GLU A 216 12.63 -3.96 6.70
CA GLU A 216 13.21 -4.64 5.52
C GLU A 216 14.12 -5.82 5.92
N ASN A 217 15.01 -5.63 6.89
CA ASN A 217 15.91 -6.69 7.37
C ASN A 217 15.13 -7.87 7.97
N VAL A 218 14.08 -7.55 8.72
CA VAL A 218 13.19 -8.53 9.36
C VAL A 218 12.43 -9.35 8.31
N ARG A 219 11.88 -8.67 7.29
CA ARG A 219 11.19 -9.31 6.16
C ARG A 219 12.12 -10.20 5.35
N ASN A 220 13.36 -9.74 5.10
CA ASN A 220 14.36 -10.50 4.36
C ASN A 220 14.78 -11.76 5.14
N ALA A 221 15.00 -11.65 6.45
CA ALA A 221 15.31 -12.79 7.31
C ALA A 221 14.19 -13.84 7.29
N ARG A 222 12.92 -13.42 7.38
CA ARG A 222 11.75 -14.31 7.28
C ARG A 222 11.65 -15.05 5.94
N LYS A 223 12.10 -14.42 4.85
CA LYS A 223 12.14 -15.03 3.51
C LYS A 223 13.36 -15.93 3.28
N GLY A 224 14.28 -16.04 4.24
CA GLY A 224 15.57 -16.71 4.05
C GLY A 224 16.50 -15.97 3.09
N GLU A 225 16.20 -14.70 2.76
CA GLU A 225 17.04 -13.86 1.92
C GLU A 225 18.10 -13.14 2.78
N ASP A 226 19.12 -13.87 3.21
CA ASP A 226 20.30 -13.22 3.81
C ASP A 226 21.09 -12.51 2.70
N LYS A 227 20.78 -11.22 2.48
CA LYS A 227 21.44 -10.37 1.49
C LYS A 227 22.80 -9.88 1.97
N SER A 228 23.64 -10.76 2.51
CA SER A 228 25.08 -10.51 2.42
C SER A 228 25.42 -10.46 0.92
N LYS A 229 25.60 -9.24 0.39
CA LYS A 229 26.00 -9.04 -1.02
C LYS A 229 27.39 -9.65 -1.20
N LYS A 230 27.49 -10.95 -1.48
CA LYS A 230 28.74 -11.55 -1.95
C LYS A 230 29.12 -10.86 -3.25
N LYS A 231 30.32 -10.29 -3.33
CA LYS A 231 30.84 -9.69 -4.57
C LYS A 231 30.80 -10.75 -5.67
N LEU A 232 29.95 -10.55 -6.68
CA LEU A 232 29.86 -11.44 -7.84
C LEU A 232 31.13 -11.36 -8.67
N THR A 233 31.67 -12.52 -9.06
CA THR A 233 32.77 -12.64 -10.04
C THR A 233 32.32 -12.12 -11.41
N LEU A 234 33.27 -11.82 -12.31
CA LEU A 234 32.97 -11.33 -13.68
C LEU A 234 32.02 -12.28 -14.44
N LEU A 235 32.24 -13.59 -14.35
CA LEU A 235 31.34 -14.62 -14.91
C LEU A 235 29.97 -14.62 -14.23
N GLY A 236 29.91 -14.36 -12.92
CA GLY A 236 28.65 -14.19 -12.18
C GLY A 236 27.86 -12.95 -12.63
N LYS A 237 28.54 -11.86 -13.01
CA LYS A 237 27.90 -10.68 -13.61
C LYS A 237 27.36 -10.97 -15.01
N MET A 238 28.13 -11.65 -15.86
CA MET A 238 27.67 -12.07 -17.20
C MET A 238 26.49 -13.02 -17.15
N LYS A 239 26.53 -14.05 -16.29
CA LYS A 239 25.42 -15.00 -16.11
C LYS A 239 24.15 -14.31 -15.63
N ARG A 240 24.28 -13.30 -14.75
CA ARG A 240 23.15 -12.48 -14.28
C ARG A 240 22.55 -11.63 -15.39
N GLU A 241 23.35 -11.02 -16.25
CA GLU A 241 22.84 -10.26 -17.41
C GLU A 241 22.17 -11.18 -18.43
N MET A 242 22.75 -12.34 -18.73
CA MET A 242 22.10 -13.34 -19.59
C MET A 242 20.78 -13.84 -19.00
N SER A 243 20.74 -14.08 -17.69
CA SER A 243 19.50 -14.46 -16.99
C SER A 243 18.46 -13.33 -17.01
N ARG A 244 18.89 -12.06 -16.96
CA ARG A 244 18.01 -10.89 -17.08
C ARG A 244 17.41 -10.81 -18.47
N LEU A 245 18.18 -11.04 -19.53
CA LEU A 245 17.66 -11.08 -20.90
C LEU A 245 16.65 -12.21 -21.10
N ILE A 246 16.94 -13.41 -20.57
CA ILE A 246 16.00 -14.54 -20.61
C ILE A 246 14.73 -14.23 -19.83
N LEU A 247 14.84 -13.61 -18.65
CA LEU A 247 13.68 -13.18 -17.87
C LEU A 247 12.88 -12.10 -18.60
N GLN A 248 13.53 -11.16 -19.29
CA GLN A 248 12.85 -10.15 -20.11
C GLN A 248 12.09 -10.79 -21.29
N VAL A 249 12.68 -11.79 -21.95
CA VAL A 249 12.01 -12.56 -23.00
C VAL A 249 10.84 -13.36 -22.43
N HIS A 250 11.02 -14.02 -21.29
CA HIS A 250 9.93 -14.74 -20.61
C HIS A 250 8.79 -13.80 -20.20
N VAL A 251 9.11 -12.66 -19.60
CA VAL A 251 8.13 -11.62 -19.27
C VAL A 251 7.41 -11.19 -20.55
N PHE A 252 8.11 -10.87 -21.63
CA PHE A 252 7.51 -10.51 -22.92
C PHE A 252 6.52 -11.58 -23.44
N PHE A 253 6.88 -12.86 -23.38
CA PHE A 253 5.97 -13.94 -23.76
C PHE A 253 4.77 -14.05 -22.80
N GLN A 254 4.96 -13.87 -21.49
CA GLN A 254 3.87 -13.79 -20.52
C GLN A 254 2.95 -12.59 -20.79
N GLU A 255 3.50 -11.41 -21.11
CA GLU A 255 2.70 -10.24 -21.49
C GLU A 255 1.84 -10.54 -22.72
N ARG A 256 2.40 -11.28 -23.69
CA ARG A 256 1.69 -11.70 -24.92
C ARG A 256 0.62 -12.76 -24.63
N ILE A 257 0.90 -13.74 -23.78
CA ILE A 257 -0.07 -14.75 -23.33
C ILE A 257 -1.22 -14.09 -22.55
N GLN A 258 -0.93 -13.13 -21.68
CA GLN A 258 -1.95 -12.39 -20.92
C GLN A 258 -2.82 -11.51 -21.83
N SER A 259 -2.22 -10.88 -22.85
CA SER A 259 -2.94 -10.12 -23.88
C SER A 259 -3.94 -11.01 -24.66
N ILE A 260 -3.52 -12.25 -24.98
CA ILE A 260 -4.37 -13.27 -25.61
C ILE A 260 -5.49 -13.71 -24.65
N LYS A 261 -5.23 -13.85 -23.35
CA LYS A 261 -6.23 -14.14 -22.29
C LYS A 261 -7.14 -12.97 -21.93
N GLY A 262 -7.08 -11.87 -22.66
CA GLY A 262 -7.97 -10.73 -22.44
C GLY A 262 -7.60 -9.84 -21.26
N LYS A 263 -6.31 -9.77 -20.89
CA LYS A 263 -5.82 -8.86 -19.86
C LYS A 263 -4.87 -7.82 -20.46
N ALA A 264 -5.02 -6.56 -20.07
CA ALA A 264 -4.12 -5.48 -20.47
C ALA A 264 -3.10 -5.22 -19.36
N LEU A 265 -1.81 -5.10 -19.72
CA LEU A 265 -0.75 -4.70 -18.80
C LEU A 265 -0.54 -3.19 -18.88
N ILE A 266 -0.88 -2.47 -17.81
CA ILE A 266 -0.75 -1.02 -17.75
C ILE A 266 0.22 -0.64 -16.64
N LYS A 267 1.14 0.28 -16.94
CA LYS A 267 1.99 0.90 -15.94
C LYS A 267 1.26 2.06 -15.28
N ILE A 268 1.04 1.98 -13.97
CA ILE A 268 0.48 3.09 -13.20
C ILE A 268 1.60 4.11 -12.96
N LYS A 269 1.53 5.24 -13.66
CA LYS A 269 2.49 6.33 -13.51
C LYS A 269 2.22 7.08 -12.20
N PHE A 270 3.27 7.47 -11.51
CA PHE A 270 3.20 8.51 -10.48
C PHE A 270 3.20 9.87 -11.18
N LYS A 271 2.27 10.76 -10.80
CA LYS A 271 2.19 12.11 -11.35
C LYS A 271 1.68 13.09 -10.32
#